data_AF-A0A2V9XI37-F1
#
_entry.id   AF-A0A2V9XI37-F1
#
_cell.length_a   1.000
_cell.length_b   1.000
_cell.length_c   1.000
_cell.angle_alpha   90.00
_cell.angle_beta   90.00
_cell.angle_gamma   90.00
#
_symmetry.space_group_name_H-M   'P 1'
#
loop_
_entity.id
_entity.type
_entity.pdbx_description
1 polymer ?
#
loop_
_entity_poly.entity_id
_entity_poly.type
_entity_poly.pdbx_seq_one_letter_code
_entity_poly.pdbx_strand_id
1 'polypeptide(L)'
;MTYNFADCLLHSVIKSAAMMYMKRFLLFILAGYLLTARPAFGEDSASPASPTYLLRMERGTRAENVCILVRGDGQFHLERTAPNRSRIYEGSFPASSLQELQQMLDTGDLQKLTQ
;
A
#
# COMPACT_ATOMS: atom_id res chain seq x y z
N MET A 1 38.90 2.09 -15.69
CA MET A 1 38.82 0.95 -14.74
C MET A 1 40.18 0.28 -14.74
N THR A 2 40.90 0.35 -13.62
CA THR A 2 41.89 -0.65 -13.17
C THR A 2 42.62 -0.09 -11.94
N TYR A 3 42.09 -0.36 -10.75
CA TYR A 3 42.90 -0.40 -9.54
C TYR A 3 43.11 -1.86 -9.17
N ASN A 4 44.38 -2.23 -9.08
CA ASN A 4 44.91 -3.59 -8.93
C ASN A 4 45.07 -3.95 -7.45
N PHE A 5 44.55 -5.13 -7.09
CA PHE A 5 45.20 -6.29 -6.43
C PHE A 5 46.03 -6.15 -5.13
N ALA A 6 46.33 -4.96 -4.62
CA ALA A 6 47.20 -4.80 -3.45
C ALA A 6 46.47 -4.82 -2.09
N ASP A 7 45.14 -4.65 -2.05
CA ASP A 7 44.39 -4.54 -0.78
C ASP A 7 43.90 -5.88 -0.19
N CYS A 8 44.04 -7.00 -0.89
CA CYS A 8 43.50 -8.29 -0.41
C CYS A 8 44.44 -9.11 0.47
N LEU A 9 45.70 -8.69 0.68
CA LEU A 9 46.68 -9.47 1.45
C LEU A 9 46.70 -9.18 2.95
N LEU A 10 45.82 -8.32 3.46
CA LEU A 10 45.69 -8.06 4.91
C LEU A 10 44.53 -8.82 5.58
N HIS A 11 44.14 -9.98 5.05
CA HIS A 11 43.02 -10.78 5.59
C HIS A 11 43.40 -12.24 5.93
N SER A 12 44.70 -12.53 6.05
CA SER A 12 45.19 -13.90 6.28
C SER A 12 45.40 -14.27 7.76
N VAL A 13 45.59 -13.31 8.68
CA VAL A 13 46.00 -13.62 10.08
C VAL A 13 44.82 -13.70 11.08
N ILE A 14 43.61 -13.24 10.72
CA ILE A 14 42.45 -13.18 11.66
C ILE A 14 41.64 -14.51 11.71
N LYS A 15 41.86 -15.44 10.77
CA LYS A 15 40.99 -16.62 10.57
C LYS A 15 41.03 -17.69 11.67
N SER A 16 42.01 -17.70 12.57
CA SER A 16 42.16 -18.82 13.53
C SER A 16 41.47 -18.65 14.88
N ALA A 17 41.09 -17.44 15.29
CA ALA A 17 40.34 -17.23 16.55
C ALA A 17 38.81 -17.21 16.37
N ALA A 18 38.32 -16.85 15.17
CA ALA A 18 36.89 -16.68 14.89
C ALA A 18 36.12 -18.01 14.74
N MET A 19 36.80 -19.10 14.39
CA MET A 19 36.15 -20.36 14.02
C MET A 19 35.59 -21.15 15.23
N MET A 20 36.05 -20.86 16.46
CA MET A 20 35.56 -21.53 17.67
C MET A 20 34.41 -20.78 18.37
N TYR A 21 34.24 -19.48 18.09
CA TYR A 21 33.15 -18.66 18.63
C TYR A 21 31.87 -18.75 17.80
N MET A 22 31.96 -18.91 16.47
CA MET A 22 30.78 -19.02 15.60
C MET A 22 29.95 -20.28 15.84
N LYS A 23 30.59 -21.41 16.15
CA LYS A 23 29.89 -22.70 16.30
C LYS A 23 29.10 -22.81 17.61
N ARG A 24 29.58 -22.15 18.68
CA ARG A 24 28.87 -22.06 19.97
C ARG A 24 27.73 -21.04 19.89
N PHE A 25 27.90 -19.94 19.17
CA PHE A 25 26.86 -18.94 18.98
C PHE A 25 25.66 -19.46 18.17
N LEU A 26 25.92 -20.25 17.12
CA LEU A 26 24.87 -20.88 16.31
C LEU A 26 23.98 -21.85 17.10
N LEU A 27 24.54 -22.58 18.08
CA LEU A 27 23.77 -23.50 18.93
C LEU A 27 22.85 -22.76 19.91
N PHE A 28 23.24 -21.58 20.40
CA PHE A 28 22.40 -20.76 21.27
C PHE A 28 21.22 -20.12 20.54
N ILE A 29 21.39 -19.71 19.26
CA ILE A 29 20.28 -19.18 18.45
C ILE A 29 19.24 -20.27 18.16
N LEU A 30 19.68 -21.50 17.86
CA LEU A 30 18.76 -22.60 17.54
C LEU A 30 17.93 -23.06 18.75
N ALA A 31 18.53 -23.07 19.96
CA ALA A 31 17.83 -23.42 21.19
C ALA A 31 16.86 -22.32 21.67
N GLY A 32 17.17 -21.04 21.41
CA GLY A 32 16.27 -19.92 21.72
C GLY A 32 15.01 -19.89 20.87
N TYR A 33 15.06 -20.37 19.63
CA TYR A 33 13.94 -20.31 18.67
C TYR A 33 12.80 -21.28 19.02
N LEU A 34 13.09 -22.38 19.74
CA LEU A 34 12.07 -23.38 20.10
C LEU A 34 11.22 -22.96 21.31
N LEU A 35 11.62 -21.95 22.08
CA LEU A 35 10.94 -21.57 23.33
C LEU A 35 9.97 -20.38 23.18
N THR A 36 9.89 -19.75 22.00
CA THR A 36 9.02 -18.58 21.75
C THR A 36 7.84 -18.86 20.85
N ALA A 37 7.48 -20.13 20.63
CA ALA A 37 6.26 -20.52 19.93
C ALA A 37 5.04 -20.16 20.78
N ARG A 38 4.67 -18.87 20.78
CA ARG A 38 3.37 -18.40 21.25
C ARG A 38 2.30 -18.95 20.30
N PRO A 39 1.24 -19.60 20.80
CA PRO A 39 0.09 -19.87 19.96
C PRO A 39 -0.45 -18.51 19.48
N ALA A 40 -0.46 -18.31 18.16
CA ALA A 40 -1.13 -17.19 17.55
C ALA A 40 -2.63 -17.41 17.73
N PHE A 41 -3.21 -16.79 18.76
CA PHE A 41 -4.65 -16.51 18.74
C PHE A 41 -4.86 -15.58 17.55
N GLY A 42 -5.56 -16.08 16.53
CA GLY A 42 -5.97 -15.25 15.41
C GLY A 42 -6.86 -14.13 15.95
N GLU A 43 -6.36 -12.91 15.87
CA GLU A 43 -7.22 -11.72 15.94
C GLU A 43 -8.07 -11.74 14.67
N ASP A 44 -9.27 -12.32 14.78
CA ASP A 44 -10.36 -12.08 13.84
C ASP A 44 -10.91 -10.68 14.11
N SER A 45 -10.03 -9.68 13.99
CA SER A 45 -10.47 -8.31 13.78
C SER A 45 -11.01 -8.31 12.37
N ALA A 46 -12.31 -8.55 12.23
CA ALA A 46 -13.05 -8.17 11.04
C ALA A 46 -12.69 -6.70 10.75
N SER A 47 -11.71 -6.52 9.86
CA SER A 47 -11.41 -5.22 9.27
C SER A 47 -12.76 -4.70 8.79
N PRO A 48 -13.17 -3.47 9.15
CA PRO A 48 -14.41 -2.92 8.63
C PRO A 48 -14.34 -3.12 7.13
N ALA A 49 -15.31 -3.89 6.59
CA ALA A 49 -15.32 -4.31 5.20
C ALA A 49 -14.95 -3.09 4.37
N SER A 50 -13.82 -3.16 3.65
CA SER A 50 -13.30 -2.02 2.89
C SER A 50 -14.48 -1.44 2.11
N PRO A 51 -14.84 -0.15 2.31
CA PRO A 51 -16.08 0.38 1.79
C PRO A 51 -16.08 0.17 0.28
N THR A 52 -17.09 -0.56 -0.22
CA THR A 52 -17.21 -0.87 -1.63
C THR A 52 -17.29 0.45 -2.40
N TYR A 53 -16.31 0.71 -3.26
CA TYR A 53 -16.33 1.89 -4.11
C TYR A 53 -17.40 1.69 -5.19
N LEU A 54 -18.30 2.67 -5.28
CA LEU A 54 -19.38 2.68 -6.25
C LEU A 54 -18.91 3.23 -7.60
N LEU A 55 -18.19 4.35 -7.56
CA LEU A 55 -17.71 5.05 -8.75
C LEU A 55 -16.32 5.60 -8.52
N ARG A 56 -15.46 5.43 -9.53
CA ARG A 56 -14.28 6.27 -9.73
C ARG A 56 -14.40 6.94 -11.09
N MET A 57 -14.22 8.25 -11.13
CA MET A 57 -14.16 9.01 -12.38
C MET A 57 -12.99 9.99 -12.33
N GLU A 58 -12.29 10.13 -13.44
CA GLU A 58 -11.17 11.02 -13.59
C GLU A 58 -11.30 11.81 -14.88
N ARG A 59 -10.98 13.10 -14.84
CA ARG A 59 -10.93 13.97 -16.00
C ARG A 59 -9.65 14.78 -15.97
N GLY A 60 -8.76 14.50 -16.92
CA GLY A 60 -7.55 15.28 -17.14
C GLY A 60 -7.74 16.35 -18.21
N THR A 61 -7.22 17.54 -17.96
CA THR A 61 -7.08 18.62 -18.95
C THR A 61 -5.70 19.23 -18.83
N ARG A 62 -5.32 20.12 -19.76
CA ARG A 62 -4.05 20.87 -19.65
C ARG A 62 -3.99 21.77 -18.41
N ALA A 63 -5.14 22.19 -17.88
CA ALA A 63 -5.23 23.16 -16.79
C ALA A 63 -5.36 22.50 -15.41
N GLU A 64 -6.05 21.37 -15.35
CA GLU A 64 -6.30 20.64 -14.10
C GLU A 64 -6.64 19.16 -14.36
N ASN A 65 -6.36 18.34 -13.35
CA ASN A 65 -6.83 16.98 -13.20
C ASN A 65 -7.89 16.93 -12.09
N VAL A 66 -9.03 16.32 -12.36
CA VAL A 66 -10.12 16.16 -11.40
C VAL A 66 -10.38 14.68 -11.21
N CYS A 67 -10.34 14.20 -9.97
CA CYS A 67 -10.65 12.82 -9.60
C CYS A 67 -11.78 12.81 -8.58
N ILE A 68 -12.81 12.00 -8.81
CA ILE A 68 -13.86 11.75 -7.82
C ILE A 68 -13.96 10.26 -7.52
N LEU A 69 -14.06 9.96 -6.24
CA LEU A 69 -14.32 8.64 -5.69
C LEU A 69 -15.61 8.71 -4.88
N VAL A 70 -16.57 7.84 -5.20
CA VAL A 70 -17.83 7.70 -4.47
C VAL A 70 -17.90 6.30 -3.90
N ARG A 71 -18.19 6.21 -2.61
CA ARG A 71 -18.39 4.95 -1.89
C ARG A 71 -19.85 4.53 -1.90
N GLY A 72 -20.12 3.25 -1.68
CA GLY A 72 -21.47 2.69 -1.60
C GLY A 72 -22.32 3.22 -0.43
N ASP A 73 -21.73 3.91 0.54
CA ASP A 73 -22.43 4.61 1.62
C ASP A 73 -22.67 6.11 1.32
N GLY A 74 -22.37 6.55 0.10
CA GLY A 74 -22.58 7.92 -0.36
C GLY A 74 -21.48 8.89 0.00
N GLN A 75 -20.49 8.49 0.82
CA GLN A 75 -19.31 9.33 1.06
C GLN A 75 -18.53 9.53 -0.24
N PHE A 76 -18.11 10.76 -0.51
CA PHE A 76 -17.29 11.09 -1.67
C PHE A 76 -16.01 11.81 -1.28
N HIS A 77 -14.99 11.60 -2.10
CA HIS A 77 -13.72 12.32 -2.08
C HIS A 77 -13.49 12.86 -3.49
N LEU A 78 -13.39 14.18 -3.61
CA LEU A 78 -13.12 14.88 -4.87
C LEU A 78 -11.80 15.63 -4.74
N GLU A 79 -10.84 15.28 -5.58
CA GLU A 79 -9.57 15.97 -5.71
C GLU A 79 -9.53 16.79 -7.00
N ARG A 80 -9.08 18.04 -6.90
CA ARG A 80 -8.77 18.90 -8.05
C ARG A 80 -7.33 19.35 -7.96
N THR A 81 -6.51 18.92 -8.90
CA THR A 81 -5.07 19.20 -8.95
C THR A 81 -4.74 20.05 -10.17
N ALA A 82 -4.22 21.24 -9.92
CA ALA A 82 -3.68 22.18 -10.90
C ALA A 82 -2.17 22.34 -10.68
N PRO A 83 -1.40 22.92 -11.62
CA PRO A 83 0.07 22.95 -11.54
C PRO A 83 0.67 23.52 -10.26
N ASN A 84 -0.06 24.39 -9.54
CA ASN A 84 0.40 25.07 -8.34
C ASN A 84 -0.45 24.82 -7.10
N ARG A 85 -1.50 23.99 -7.18
CA ARG A 85 -2.39 23.74 -6.04
C ARG A 85 -3.19 22.46 -6.22
N SER A 86 -3.47 21.81 -5.10
CA SER A 86 -4.48 20.76 -4.99
C SER A 86 -5.57 21.18 -4.02
N ARG A 87 -6.80 20.81 -4.32
CA ARG A 87 -7.97 21.03 -3.46
C ARG A 87 -8.71 19.72 -3.30
N ILE A 88 -9.03 19.40 -2.05
CA ILE A 88 -9.79 18.21 -1.69
C ILE A 88 -11.14 18.67 -1.15
N TYR A 89 -12.19 18.00 -1.60
CA TYR A 89 -13.56 18.19 -1.13
C TYR A 89 -14.11 16.84 -0.70
N GLU A 90 -14.63 16.78 0.52
CA GLU A 90 -15.24 15.59 1.08
C GLU A 90 -16.67 15.89 1.52
N GLY A 91 -17.51 14.88 1.50
CA GLY A 91 -18.90 14.98 1.91
C GLY A 91 -19.64 13.69 1.65
N SER A 92 -20.97 13.78 1.65
CA SER A 92 -21.85 12.64 1.39
C SER A 92 -23.00 13.03 0.47
N PHE A 93 -23.36 12.13 -0.43
CA PHE A 93 -24.60 12.24 -1.18
C PHE A 93 -25.81 11.88 -0.31
N PRO A 94 -26.94 12.58 -0.46
CA PRO A 94 -28.22 12.09 0.03
C PRO A 94 -28.55 10.72 -0.57
N ALA A 95 -29.31 9.90 0.17
CA ALA A 95 -29.66 8.55 -0.26
C ALA A 95 -30.36 8.52 -1.65
N SER A 96 -31.21 9.50 -1.95
CA SER A 96 -31.88 9.62 -3.25
C SER A 96 -30.90 9.84 -4.40
N SER A 97 -29.93 10.74 -4.24
CA SER A 97 -28.89 11.00 -5.24
C SER A 97 -27.95 9.81 -5.42
N LEU A 98 -27.64 9.09 -4.34
CA LEU A 98 -26.83 7.88 -4.41
C LEU A 98 -27.56 6.77 -5.18
N GLN A 99 -28.87 6.62 -4.96
CA GLN A 99 -29.69 5.65 -5.68
C GLN A 99 -29.78 5.98 -7.18
N GLU A 100 -29.96 7.26 -7.52
CA GLU A 100 -29.94 7.71 -8.92
C GLU A 100 -28.60 7.43 -9.60
N LEU A 101 -27.48 7.68 -8.89
CA LEU A 101 -26.14 7.36 -9.38
C LEU A 101 -25.97 5.86 -9.62
N GLN A 102 -26.40 5.01 -8.68
CA GLN A 102 -26.37 3.56 -8.83
C GLN A 102 -27.17 3.13 -10.08
N GLN A 103 -28.37 3.68 -10.27
CA GLN A 103 -29.20 3.35 -11.41
C GLN A 103 -28.52 3.70 -12.74
N MET A 104 -27.87 4.88 -12.85
CA MET A 104 -27.12 5.26 -14.06
C MET A 104 -25.92 4.36 -14.34
N LEU A 105 -25.30 3.80 -13.30
CA LEU A 105 -24.21 2.83 -13.44
C LEU A 105 -24.75 1.48 -13.90
N ASP A 106 -25.86 1.03 -13.34
CA ASP A 106 -26.49 -0.25 -13.65
C ASP A 106 -27.07 -0.29 -15.07
N THR A 107 -27.61 0.84 -15.57
CA THR A 107 -28.10 0.96 -16.96
C THR A 107 -26.97 1.14 -17.98
N GLY A 108 -25.74 1.36 -17.52
CA GLY A 108 -24.57 1.58 -18.37
C GLY A 108 -24.59 2.92 -19.10
N ASP A 109 -25.42 3.88 -18.69
CA ASP A 109 -25.54 5.17 -19.38
C ASP A 109 -24.25 5.99 -19.28
N LEU A 110 -23.49 5.83 -18.20
CA LEU A 110 -22.20 6.48 -18.01
C LEU A 110 -21.08 5.87 -18.89
N GLN A 111 -21.18 4.60 -19.30
CA GLN A 111 -20.18 3.98 -20.18
C GLN A 111 -20.19 4.58 -21.59
N LYS A 112 -21.34 5.09 -22.02
CA LYS A 112 -21.53 5.76 -23.32
C LYS A 112 -20.83 7.12 -23.41
N LEU A 113 -20.40 7.68 -22.28
CA LEU A 113 -19.72 8.98 -22.19
C LEU A 113 -18.19 8.88 -22.32
N THR A 114 -17.65 7.67 -22.43
CA THR A 114 -16.22 7.45 -22.66
C THR A 114 -15.88 7.85 -24.11
N GLN A 115 -15.19 8.98 -24.29
CA GLN A 115 -14.55 9.40 -25.55
C GLN A 115 -13.05 9.27 -25.45
#